data_AF-A0A7J2JY35-F1
#
_entry.id   AF-A0A7J2JY35-F1
#
_cell.length_a   1.000
_cell.length_b   1.000
_cell.length_c   1.000
_cell.angle_alpha   90.00
_cell.angle_beta   90.00
_cell.angle_gamma   90.00
#
_symmetry.space_group_name_H-M   'P 1'
#
loop_
_entity.id
_entity.type
_entity.pdbx_description
1 polymer ?
#
loop_
_entity_poly.entity_id
_entity_poly.type
_entity_poly.pdbx_seq_one_letter_code
_entity_poly.pdbx_strand_id
1 'polypeptide(L)'
;MVGSLTFIGLGLHDEEGMTLRGLAAARKADAVFLELYTSLMPGLSLSRLEELVGKPLRLVDRKVLEDLDAEPLMEEALSGRDVALLVPGDPMVATTHVAVRLRAEELGIRTRVIHAPSIISAVVGLTGLQAYKFGRTTTITYREAGLLSEAPYRAIAENSAR
;
A
#
# COMPACT_ATOMS: atom_id res chain seq x y z
N MET A 1 -20.19 -14.66 -11.93
CA MET A 1 -19.32 -15.10 -10.82
C MET A 1 -18.64 -13.85 -10.30
N VAL A 2 -18.45 -13.70 -8.98
CA VAL A 2 -17.69 -12.58 -8.42
C VAL A 2 -16.19 -12.82 -8.67
N GLY A 3 -15.45 -11.76 -8.97
CA GLY A 3 -14.02 -11.78 -9.23
C GLY A 3 -13.19 -11.81 -7.93
N SER A 4 -12.04 -11.13 -7.94
CA SER A 4 -11.13 -11.08 -6.79
C SER A 4 -10.43 -9.73 -6.66
N LEU A 5 -9.88 -9.42 -5.48
CA LEU A 5 -9.09 -8.21 -5.23
C LEU A 5 -7.72 -8.59 -4.67
N THR A 6 -6.65 -8.26 -5.39
CA THR A 6 -5.27 -8.49 -4.97
C THR A 6 -4.56 -7.18 -4.64
N PHE A 7 -4.10 -7.03 -3.41
CA PHE A 7 -3.23 -5.93 -2.98
C PHE A 7 -1.78 -6.29 -3.30
N ILE A 8 -1.05 -5.43 -4.00
CA ILE A 8 0.30 -5.72 -4.49
C ILE A 8 1.23 -4.58 -4.10
N GLY A 9 2.28 -4.91 -3.34
CA GLY A 9 3.32 -3.95 -2.99
C GLY A 9 4.25 -3.64 -4.17
N LEU A 10 4.60 -2.36 -4.33
CA LEU A 10 5.55 -1.88 -5.33
C LEU A 10 7.00 -1.79 -4.81
N GLY A 11 7.21 -1.92 -3.50
CA GLY A 11 8.53 -1.65 -2.93
C GLY A 11 8.81 -0.16 -2.79
N LEU A 12 10.09 0.24 -2.75
CA LEU A 12 10.48 1.50 -2.12
C LEU A 12 10.81 2.66 -3.05
N HIS A 13 11.23 2.39 -4.30
CA HIS A 13 11.92 3.41 -5.09
C HIS A 13 11.28 3.63 -6.46
N ASP A 14 11.23 2.58 -7.27
CA ASP A 14 10.78 2.57 -8.65
C ASP A 14 9.96 1.30 -8.95
N GLU A 15 9.53 1.16 -10.20
CA GLU A 15 8.74 0.02 -10.67
C GLU A 15 9.44 -1.35 -10.55
N GLU A 16 10.77 -1.40 -10.44
CA GLU A 16 11.53 -2.65 -10.30
C GLU A 16 11.48 -3.23 -8.88
N GLY A 17 11.01 -2.44 -7.89
CA GLY A 17 10.82 -2.88 -6.52
C GLY A 17 9.70 -3.92 -6.34
N MET A 18 8.81 -4.05 -7.33
CA MET A 18 7.72 -5.02 -7.32
C MET A 18 8.26 -6.45 -7.40
N THR A 19 7.75 -7.35 -6.56
CA THR A 19 8.16 -8.76 -6.66
C THR A 19 7.70 -9.39 -7.97
N LEU A 20 8.43 -10.39 -8.47
CA LEU A 20 8.00 -11.17 -9.65
C LEU A 20 6.60 -11.76 -9.50
N ARG A 21 6.22 -12.14 -8.26
CA ARG A 21 4.87 -12.62 -7.94
C ARG A 21 3.84 -11.51 -8.08
N GLY A 22 4.16 -10.29 -7.64
CA GLY A 22 3.32 -9.11 -7.82
C GLY A 22 3.12 -8.79 -9.29
N LEU A 23 4.21 -8.77 -10.06
CA LEU A 23 4.16 -8.50 -11.50
C LEU A 23 3.30 -9.53 -12.25
N ALA A 24 3.48 -10.82 -11.94
CA ALA A 24 2.68 -11.88 -12.53
C ALA A 24 1.18 -11.78 -12.17
N ALA A 25 0.84 -11.30 -10.97
CA ALA A 25 -0.55 -11.07 -10.57
C ALA A 25 -1.15 -9.83 -11.24
N ALA A 26 -0.42 -8.71 -11.28
CA ALA A 26 -0.84 -7.48 -11.96
C ALA A 26 -1.08 -7.73 -13.46
N ARG A 27 -0.19 -8.47 -14.13
CA ARG A 27 -0.37 -8.90 -15.53
C ARG A 27 -1.61 -9.74 -15.75
N LYS A 28 -2.02 -10.56 -14.78
CA LYS A 28 -3.20 -11.42 -14.88
C LYS A 28 -4.51 -10.67 -14.59
N ALA A 29 -4.48 -9.69 -13.69
CA ALA A 29 -5.66 -8.92 -13.28
C ALA A 29 -6.32 -8.19 -14.46
N ASP A 30 -7.64 -8.25 -14.57
CA ASP A 30 -8.45 -7.58 -15.60
C ASP A 30 -8.45 -6.05 -15.47
N ALA A 31 -8.33 -5.54 -14.25
CA ALA A 31 -8.22 -4.12 -13.94
C ALA A 31 -7.10 -3.89 -12.92
N VAL A 32 -6.26 -2.87 -13.17
CA VAL A 32 -5.13 -2.51 -12.31
C VAL A 32 -5.30 -1.08 -11.86
N PHE A 33 -5.46 -0.91 -10.55
CA PHE A 33 -5.52 0.36 -9.86
C PHE A 33 -4.18 0.66 -9.19
N LEU A 34 -3.86 1.93 -9.05
CA LEU A 34 -2.64 2.41 -8.42
C LEU A 34 -2.97 3.60 -7.53
N GLU A 35 -2.53 3.56 -6.27
CA GLU A 35 -2.55 4.72 -5.39
C GLU A 35 -1.12 5.22 -5.15
N LEU A 36 -0.97 6.55 -5.00
CA LEU A 36 0.32 7.20 -4.77
C LEU A 36 0.27 8.22 -3.61
N TYR A 37 -0.76 8.17 -2.76
CA TYR A 37 -0.93 9.15 -1.68
C TYR A 37 -0.35 8.67 -0.34
N THR A 38 -0.19 7.35 -0.17
CA THR A 38 0.34 6.79 1.09
C THR A 38 1.85 6.97 1.23
N SER A 39 2.58 6.86 0.12
CA SER A 39 4.03 7.09 0.08
C SER A 39 4.48 7.57 -1.29
N LEU A 40 5.53 8.37 -1.29
CA LEU A 40 6.23 8.78 -2.50
C LEU A 40 7.15 7.65 -2.96
N MET A 41 7.18 7.42 -4.28
CA MET A 41 8.17 6.59 -4.95
C MET A 41 8.95 7.47 -5.95
N PRO A 42 10.10 8.02 -5.56
CA PRO A 42 10.75 9.11 -6.31
C PRO A 42 11.29 8.67 -7.68
N GLY A 43 11.58 7.39 -7.87
CA GLY A 43 12.05 6.83 -9.14
C GLY A 43 10.93 6.27 -10.02
N LEU A 44 9.69 6.26 -9.54
CA LEU A 44 8.58 5.60 -10.23
C LEU A 44 8.25 6.29 -11.55
N SER A 45 8.28 5.51 -12.63
CA SER A 45 7.76 5.93 -13.93
C SER A 45 6.45 5.21 -14.24
N LEU A 46 5.36 5.97 -14.37
CA LEU A 46 4.05 5.40 -14.73
C LEU A 46 4.09 4.66 -16.07
N SER A 47 4.79 5.21 -17.07
CA SER A 47 4.89 4.59 -18.40
C SER A 47 5.67 3.28 -18.37
N ARG A 48 6.77 3.20 -17.60
CA ARG A 48 7.53 1.95 -17.44
C ARG A 48 6.74 0.92 -16.63
N LEU A 49 6.01 1.34 -15.61
CA LEU A 49 5.14 0.45 -14.85
C LEU A 49 4.00 -0.10 -15.71
N GLU A 50 3.37 0.74 -16.54
CA GLU A 50 2.37 0.32 -17.54
C GLU A 50 2.96 -0.68 -18.55
N GLU A 51 4.18 -0.45 -19.04
CA GLU A 51 4.89 -1.36 -19.94
C GLU A 51 5.18 -2.71 -19.26
N LEU A 52 5.67 -2.68 -18.01
CA LEU A 52 5.95 -3.88 -17.22
C LEU A 52 4.67 -4.68 -16.97
N VAL A 53 3.59 -4.02 -16.55
CA VAL A 53 2.28 -4.65 -16.27
C VAL A 53 1.58 -5.06 -17.57
N GLY A 54 1.87 -4.40 -18.69
CA GLY A 54 1.26 -4.63 -20.00
C GLY A 54 -0.21 -4.17 -20.09
N LYS A 55 -0.63 -3.27 -19.19
CA LYS A 55 -2.01 -2.78 -19.07
C LYS A 55 -2.02 -1.32 -18.58
N PRO A 56 -3.03 -0.53 -18.95
CA PRO A 56 -3.20 0.82 -18.42
C PRO A 56 -3.45 0.80 -16.92
N LEU A 57 -2.90 1.78 -16.20
CA LEU A 57 -3.10 1.93 -14.76
C LEU A 57 -4.20 2.94 -14.48
N ARG A 58 -5.08 2.61 -13.54
CA ARG A 58 -6.15 3.51 -13.06
C ARG A 58 -5.73 4.14 -11.73
N LEU A 59 -5.37 5.42 -11.77
CA LEU A 59 -5.01 6.14 -10.55
C LEU A 59 -6.22 6.33 -9.63
N VAL A 60 -6.02 6.09 -8.34
CA VAL A 60 -6.99 6.36 -7.28
C VAL A 60 -6.33 7.15 -6.15
N ASP A 61 -7.11 8.03 -5.54
CA ASP A 61 -6.67 8.88 -4.44
C ASP A 61 -7.27 8.43 -3.11
N ARG A 62 -6.96 9.18 -2.05
CA ARG A 62 -7.48 8.93 -0.71
C ARG A 62 -9.01 8.96 -0.70
N LYS A 63 -9.63 9.91 -1.40
CA LYS A 63 -11.10 10.04 -1.42
C LYS A 63 -11.74 8.77 -1.96
N VAL A 64 -11.20 8.21 -3.04
CA VAL A 64 -11.72 6.96 -3.60
C VAL A 64 -11.54 5.79 -2.64
N LEU A 65 -10.35 5.62 -2.06
CA LEU A 65 -10.05 4.44 -1.24
C LEU A 65 -10.60 4.51 0.19
N GLU A 66 -10.79 5.71 0.75
CA GLU A 66 -11.28 5.92 2.11
C GLU A 66 -12.71 6.47 2.13
N ASP A 67 -12.96 7.66 1.56
CA ASP A 67 -14.27 8.33 1.67
C ASP A 67 -15.39 7.63 0.87
N LEU A 68 -15.02 6.95 -0.21
CA LEU A 68 -15.94 6.19 -1.09
C LEU A 68 -15.79 4.67 -0.92
N ASP A 69 -15.15 4.21 0.16
CA ASP A 69 -15.00 2.79 0.49
C ASP A 69 -14.47 1.92 -0.67
N ALA A 70 -13.59 2.49 -1.51
CA ALA A 70 -13.04 1.85 -2.70
C ALA A 70 -14.10 1.34 -3.70
N GLU A 71 -15.26 1.99 -3.78
CA GLU A 71 -16.39 1.62 -4.63
C GLU A 71 -16.00 1.20 -6.06
N PRO A 72 -15.14 1.94 -6.81
CA PRO A 72 -14.77 1.54 -8.18
C PRO A 72 -14.04 0.19 -8.26
N LEU A 73 -13.28 -0.20 -7.23
CA LEU A 73 -12.60 -1.49 -7.17
C LEU A 73 -13.61 -2.61 -6.88
N MET A 74 -14.57 -2.33 -6.00
CA MET A 74 -15.63 -3.27 -5.63
C MET A 74 -16.56 -3.55 -6.81
N GLU A 75 -16.95 -2.52 -7.56
CA GLU A 75 -17.78 -2.66 -8.76
C GLU A 75 -17.14 -3.55 -9.81
N GLU A 76 -15.86 -3.34 -10.13
CA GLU A 76 -15.11 -4.18 -11.06
C GLU A 76 -15.06 -5.63 -10.57
N ALA A 77 -14.76 -5.87 -9.29
CA ALA A 77 -14.72 -7.22 -8.72
C ALA A 77 -16.10 -7.89 -8.71
N LEU A 78 -17.17 -7.17 -8.35
CA LEU A 78 -18.55 -7.69 -8.35
C LEU A 78 -19.04 -8.00 -9.76
N SER A 79 -18.53 -7.29 -10.79
CA SER A 79 -18.79 -7.60 -12.19
C SER A 79 -18.09 -8.88 -12.68
N GLY A 80 -17.28 -9.51 -11.83
CA GLY A 80 -16.62 -10.79 -12.11
C GLY A 80 -15.18 -10.67 -12.58
N ARG A 81 -14.57 -9.49 -12.45
CA ARG A 81 -13.22 -9.20 -12.93
C ARG A 81 -12.19 -9.36 -11.81
N ASP A 82 -11.00 -9.84 -12.13
CA ASP A 82 -9.88 -9.89 -11.20
C ASP A 82 -9.23 -8.50 -11.11
N VAL A 83 -9.20 -7.91 -9.92
CA VAL A 83 -8.72 -6.56 -9.67
C VAL A 83 -7.39 -6.59 -8.93
N ALA A 84 -6.45 -5.75 -9.34
CA ALA A 84 -5.22 -5.49 -8.60
C ALA A 84 -5.19 -4.04 -8.10
N LEU A 85 -4.80 -3.84 -6.84
CA LEU A 85 -4.44 -2.53 -6.29
C LEU A 85 -2.94 -2.50 -5.99
N LEU A 86 -2.22 -1.67 -6.74
CA LEU A 86 -0.78 -1.43 -6.56
C LEU A 86 -0.58 -0.35 -5.50
N VAL A 87 0.30 -0.62 -4.53
CA VAL A 87 0.55 0.23 -3.36
C VAL A 87 2.06 0.41 -3.16
N PRO A 88 2.58 1.64 -3.05
CA PRO A 88 3.93 1.93 -2.59
C PRO A 88 4.30 1.18 -1.31
N GLY A 89 5.50 0.61 -1.27
CA GLY A 89 5.97 -0.20 -0.16
C GLY A 89 5.24 -1.55 -0.06
N ASP A 90 4.77 -1.88 1.14
CA ASP A 90 3.97 -3.08 1.41
C ASP A 90 2.51 -2.68 1.71
N PRO A 91 1.51 -3.30 1.06
CA PRO A 91 0.12 -2.84 1.15
C PRO A 91 -0.47 -2.81 2.55
N MET A 92 0.04 -3.62 3.48
CA MET A 92 -0.51 -3.77 4.83
C MET A 92 0.35 -3.10 5.90
N VAL A 93 1.37 -2.33 5.51
CA VAL A 93 2.27 -1.65 6.46
C VAL A 93 1.97 -0.15 6.49
N ALA A 94 1.51 0.35 7.65
CA ALA A 94 1.28 1.76 7.91
C ALA A 94 0.28 2.45 6.94
N THR A 95 -0.75 1.72 6.51
CA THR A 95 -1.83 2.24 5.66
C THR A 95 -3.21 1.79 6.15
N THR A 96 -4.26 2.42 5.62
CA THR A 96 -5.68 2.14 5.88
C THR A 96 -6.26 1.06 4.96
N HIS A 97 -5.46 0.46 4.07
CA HIS A 97 -5.92 -0.53 3.09
C HIS A 97 -6.54 -1.80 3.69
N VAL A 98 -6.32 -2.06 4.99
CA VAL A 98 -7.05 -3.11 5.71
C VAL A 98 -8.56 -2.88 5.68
N ALA A 99 -9.03 -1.63 5.73
CA ALA A 99 -10.45 -1.30 5.64
C ALA A 99 -11.03 -1.69 4.27
N VAL A 100 -10.31 -1.36 3.19
CA VAL A 100 -10.65 -1.78 1.81
C VAL A 100 -10.75 -3.30 1.71
N ARG A 101 -9.82 -4.03 2.34
CA ARG A 101 -9.82 -5.49 2.35
C ARG A 101 -11.03 -6.06 3.10
N LEU A 102 -11.33 -5.54 4.30
CA LEU A 102 -12.49 -5.97 5.08
C LEU A 102 -13.78 -5.74 4.31
N ARG A 103 -13.91 -4.56 3.68
CA ARG A 103 -15.04 -4.22 2.83
C ARG A 103 -15.23 -5.19 1.67
N ALA A 104 -14.16 -5.56 0.99
CA ALA A 104 -14.21 -6.56 -0.08
C ALA A 104 -14.70 -7.92 0.44
N GLU A 105 -14.20 -8.37 1.59
CA GLU A 105 -14.60 -9.64 2.21
C GLU A 105 -16.08 -9.65 2.63
N GLU A 106 -16.61 -8.53 3.16
CA GLU A 106 -18.04 -8.36 3.46
C GLU A 106 -18.95 -8.50 2.22
N LEU A 107 -18.45 -8.06 1.06
CA LEU A 107 -19.15 -8.17 -0.23
C LEU A 107 -18.95 -9.55 -0.90
N GLY A 108 -18.25 -10.49 -0.24
CA GLY A 108 -17.96 -11.82 -0.78
C GLY A 108 -16.88 -11.83 -1.86
N ILE A 109 -16.11 -10.74 -2.02
CA ILE A 109 -14.96 -10.69 -2.92
C ILE A 109 -13.77 -11.35 -2.23
N ARG A 110 -13.15 -12.34 -2.91
CA ARG A 110 -11.94 -12.97 -2.37
C ARG A 110 -10.77 -12.00 -2.45
N THR A 111 -10.06 -11.85 -1.34
CA THR A 111 -8.89 -10.96 -1.27
C THR A 111 -7.57 -11.72 -1.19
N ARG A 112 -6.50 -11.08 -1.64
CA ARG A 112 -5.12 -11.60 -1.51
C ARG A 112 -4.15 -10.44 -1.30
N VAL A 113 -3.10 -10.67 -0.52
CA VAL A 113 -1.98 -9.72 -0.37
C VAL A 113 -0.71 -10.32 -0.97
N ILE A 114 0.01 -9.54 -1.76
CA ILE A 114 1.35 -9.83 -2.26
C ILE A 114 2.29 -8.75 -1.74
N HIS A 115 3.13 -9.16 -0.78
CA HIS A 115 4.09 -8.30 -0.10
C HIS A 115 5.23 -7.85 -1.00
N ALA A 116 5.86 -6.74 -0.61
CA ALA A 116 7.06 -6.18 -1.22
C ALA A 116 7.92 -5.49 -0.15
N PRO A 117 9.16 -5.05 -0.46
CA PRO A 117 10.01 -4.38 0.52
C PRO A 117 9.32 -3.15 1.14
N SER A 118 9.32 -3.06 2.47
CA SER A 118 8.80 -1.92 3.23
C SER A 118 9.95 -1.15 3.90
N ILE A 119 9.77 0.16 4.09
CA ILE A 119 10.75 1.00 4.78
C ILE A 119 10.97 0.53 6.22
N ILE A 120 9.93 -0.03 6.85
CA ILE A 120 10.00 -0.59 8.20
C ILE A 120 11.03 -1.72 8.29
N SER A 121 11.14 -2.57 7.27
CA SER A 121 12.17 -3.59 7.21
C SER A 121 13.50 -3.08 6.68
N ALA A 122 13.48 -2.18 5.68
CA ALA A 122 14.69 -1.74 5.00
C ALA A 122 15.57 -0.83 5.87
N VAL A 123 14.97 0.00 6.73
CA VAL A 123 15.70 0.93 7.60
C VAL A 123 16.70 0.22 8.53
N VAL A 124 16.39 -1.01 8.94
CA VAL A 124 17.27 -1.86 9.74
C VAL A 124 18.61 -2.08 9.02
N GLY A 125 18.55 -2.54 7.78
CA GLY A 125 19.75 -2.81 6.97
C GLY A 125 20.50 -1.54 6.61
N LEU A 126 19.78 -0.46 6.29
CA LEU A 126 20.37 0.83 5.91
C LEU A 126 21.14 1.50 7.05
N THR A 127 20.70 1.31 8.30
CA THR A 127 21.30 1.96 9.48
C THR A 127 22.28 1.06 10.22
N GLY A 128 22.30 -0.24 9.93
CA GLY A 128 23.07 -1.24 10.70
C GLY A 128 22.53 -1.48 12.11
N LEU A 129 21.36 -0.93 12.45
CA LEU A 129 20.71 -1.14 13.74
C LEU A 129 20.09 -2.53 13.80
N GLN A 130 20.01 -3.09 15.01
CA GLN A 130 19.46 -4.42 15.22
C GLN A 130 17.92 -4.38 15.15
N ALA A 131 17.32 -5.16 14.26
CA ALA A 131 15.86 -5.19 14.04
C ALA A 131 15.07 -5.36 15.35
N TYR A 132 15.53 -6.26 16.23
CA TYR A 132 14.87 -6.58 17.49
C TYR A 132 14.97 -5.48 18.56
N LYS A 133 15.75 -4.42 18.31
CA LYS A 133 15.82 -3.23 19.17
C LYS A 133 14.90 -2.09 18.71
N PHE A 134 14.22 -2.23 17.58
CA PHE A 134 13.21 -1.25 17.19
C PHE A 134 11.98 -1.37 18.11
N GLY A 135 11.58 -0.25 18.69
CA GLY A 135 10.39 -0.15 19.55
C GLY A 135 9.13 0.24 18.78
N ARG A 136 8.20 0.88 19.49
CA ARG A 136 6.95 1.39 18.91
C ARG A 136 7.24 2.41 17.80
N THR A 137 6.62 2.24 16.64
CA THR A 137 6.64 3.19 15.52
C THR A 137 5.65 4.34 15.74
N THR A 138 5.97 5.52 15.22
CA THR A 138 5.11 6.72 15.26
C THR A 138 5.31 7.57 14.00
N THR A 139 4.29 8.35 13.63
CA THR A 139 4.33 9.27 12.49
C THR A 139 4.41 10.71 12.98
N ILE A 140 5.38 11.47 12.48
CA ILE A 140 5.44 12.93 12.71
C ILE A 140 4.50 13.58 11.69
N THR A 141 3.42 14.19 12.17
CA THR A 141 2.43 14.85 11.32
C THR A 141 2.75 16.32 11.14
N TYR A 142 2.24 16.90 10.05
CA TYR A 142 2.17 18.35 9.94
C TYR A 142 1.28 18.94 11.03
N ARG A 143 1.46 20.24 11.29
CA ARG A 143 0.56 20.97 12.19
C ARG A 143 -0.81 21.09 11.53
N GLU A 144 -1.84 20.77 12.30
CA GLU A 144 -3.23 20.92 11.88
C GLU A 144 -3.91 21.92 12.82
N ALA A 145 -4.50 22.97 12.26
CA ALA A 145 -5.09 24.08 13.03
C ALA A 145 -4.16 24.67 14.11
N GLY A 146 -2.83 24.66 13.88
CA GLY A 146 -1.81 25.16 14.81
C GLY A 146 -1.39 24.17 15.91
N LEU A 147 -2.05 23.02 16.02
CA LEU A 147 -1.72 21.98 16.99
C LEU A 147 -0.67 21.01 16.42
N LEU A 148 0.33 20.69 17.24
CA LEU A 148 1.33 19.67 16.93
C LEU A 148 1.04 18.44 17.78
N SER A 149 1.00 17.26 17.15
CA SER A 149 0.79 16.02 17.87
C SER A 149 1.99 15.71 18.79
N GLU A 150 1.72 15.43 20.06
CA GLU A 150 2.72 14.93 21.01
C GLU A 150 2.98 13.42 20.90
N ALA A 151 2.21 12.70 20.07
CA ALA A 151 2.33 11.25 19.95
C ALA A 151 3.77 10.79 19.62
N PRO A 152 4.52 11.46 18.70
CA PRO A 152 5.91 11.09 18.44
C PRO A 152 6.83 11.26 19.65
N TYR A 153 6.67 12.36 20.41
CA TYR A 153 7.47 12.63 21.59
C TYR A 153 7.25 11.53 22.64
N ARG A 154 5.99 11.17 22.90
CA ARG A 154 5.64 10.13 23.87
C ARG A 154 6.15 8.76 23.43
N ALA A 155 6.01 8.40 22.15
CA ALA A 155 6.50 7.13 21.63
C ALA A 155 8.04 7.01 21.76
N ILE A 156 8.79 8.09 21.53
CA ILE A 156 10.25 8.10 21.73
C ILE A 156 10.59 7.94 23.21
N ALA A 157 9.92 8.67 24.10
CA ALA A 157 10.14 8.56 25.54
C ALA A 157 9.86 7.14 26.07
N GLU A 158 8.76 6.52 25.61
CA GLU A 158 8.42 5.13 25.91
C GLU A 158 9.48 4.14 25.42
N ASN A 159 10.02 4.34 24.21
CA ASN A 159 11.05 3.47 23.65
C ASN A 159 12.40 3.61 24.39
N SER A 160 12.76 4.82 24.82
CA SER A 160 14.02 5.07 25.56
C SER A 160 13.99 4.57 27.00
N ALA A 161 12.82 4.35 27.58
CA ALA A 161 12.66 3.85 28.94
C ALA A 161 12.74 2.30 29.05
N ARG A 162 12.89 1.60 27.92
CA ARG A 162 13.01 0.13 27.84
C ARG A 162 14.47 -0.31 27.80
#